data_AF-A0A7X0F2X2-F1
#
_entry.id   AF-A0A7X0F2X2-F1
#
_cell.length_a   1.000
_cell.length_b   1.000
_cell.length_c   1.000
_cell.angle_alpha   90.00
_cell.angle_beta   90.00
_cell.angle_gamma   90.00
#
_symmetry.space_group_name_H-M   'P 1'
#
loop_
_entity.id
_entity.type
_entity.pdbx_description
1 polymer ?
#
loop_
_entity_poly.entity_id
_entity_poly.type
_entity_poly.pdbx_seq_one_letter_code
_entity_poly.pdbx_strand_id
1 'polypeptide(L)'
;MRDEEGVQIAELVSTGIAQFHLMAGDLDTAYRSDEAELRGLLASRVWGTGPAGTAFFQALQALGGPERWLDDTDALVRDINKTPTKLRRAVGNSLSTDDAVAEYLARALGPA
;
A
#
# COMPACT_ATOMS: atom_id res chain seq x y z
N MET A 1 2.42 25.56 -24.29
CA MET A 1 2.05 24.42 -25.15
C MET A 1 2.73 23.22 -24.51
N ARG A 2 1.98 22.32 -23.84
CA ARG A 2 2.58 21.04 -23.42
C ARG A 2 2.84 20.25 -24.70
N ASP A 3 4.04 19.69 -24.84
CA ASP A 3 4.31 18.76 -25.93
C ASP A 3 3.46 17.49 -25.74
N GLU A 4 3.19 16.79 -26.84
CA GLU A 4 2.37 15.56 -26.83
C GLU A 4 3.00 14.49 -25.92
N GLU A 5 4.33 14.50 -25.78
CA GLU A 5 5.09 13.58 -24.93
C GLU A 5 4.80 13.78 -23.44
N GLY A 6 4.78 15.04 -22.95
CA GLY A 6 4.43 15.34 -21.56
C GLY A 6 2.99 14.97 -21.20
N VAL A 7 2.06 15.05 -22.16
CA VAL A 7 0.66 14.62 -21.97
C VAL A 7 0.55 13.11 -21.87
N GLN A 8 1.25 12.35 -22.73
CA GLN A 8 1.25 10.88 -22.70
C GLN A 8 1.83 10.32 -21.40
N ILE A 9 2.91 10.92 -20.89
CA ILE A 9 3.52 10.49 -19.62
C ILE A 9 2.54 10.69 -18.45
N ALA A 10 1.83 11.82 -18.39
CA ALA A 10 0.88 12.10 -17.33
C ALA A 10 -0.30 11.10 -17.32
N GLU A 11 -0.77 10.70 -18.50
CA GLU A 11 -1.83 9.70 -18.67
C GLU A 11 -1.38 8.30 -18.25
N LEU A 12 -0.18 7.88 -18.66
CA LEU A 12 0.41 6.59 -18.27
C LEU A 12 0.60 6.50 -16.75
N VAL A 13 1.14 7.55 -16.12
CA VAL A 13 1.32 7.62 -14.66
C VAL A 13 -0.02 7.55 -13.94
N SER A 14 -1.03 8.29 -14.42
CA SER A 14 -2.38 8.27 -13.83
C SER A 14 -3.01 6.88 -13.91
N THR A 15 -2.88 6.21 -15.06
CA THR A 15 -3.37 4.85 -15.29
C THR A 15 -2.67 3.84 -14.37
N GLY A 16 -1.34 3.88 -14.28
CA GLY A 16 -0.58 3.00 -13.40
C GLY A 16 -0.94 3.16 -11.93
N ILE A 17 -1.15 4.40 -11.46
CA ILE A 17 -1.59 4.66 -10.08
C ILE A 17 -3.02 4.15 -9.84
N ALA A 18 -3.92 4.25 -10.83
CA ALA A 18 -5.27 3.69 -10.73
C ALA A 18 -5.23 2.16 -10.62
N GLN A 19 -4.44 1.49 -11.45
CA GLN A 19 -4.25 0.03 -11.40
C GLN A 19 -3.65 -0.42 -10.06
N PHE A 20 -2.64 0.30 -9.56
CA PHE A 20 -2.08 0.00 -8.25
C PHE A 20 -3.11 0.21 -7.13
N HIS A 21 -3.96 1.23 -7.22
CA HIS A 21 -5.03 1.43 -6.24
C HIS A 21 -6.03 0.27 -6.20
N LEU A 22 -6.42 -0.27 -7.35
CA LEU A 22 -7.29 -1.44 -7.43
C LEU A 22 -6.61 -2.66 -6.82
N MET A 23 -5.38 -2.96 -7.23
CA MET A 23 -4.59 -4.07 -6.68
C MET A 23 -4.44 -3.98 -5.15
N ALA A 24 -4.24 -2.77 -4.61
CA ALA A 24 -4.07 -2.59 -3.17
C ALA A 24 -5.37 -2.87 -2.41
N GLY A 25 -6.52 -2.48 -2.97
CA GLY A 25 -7.83 -2.80 -2.43
C GLY A 25 -8.16 -4.30 -2.49
N ASP A 26 -7.80 -4.95 -3.60
CA ASP A 26 -7.95 -6.41 -3.75
C ASP A 26 -7.10 -7.16 -2.72
N LEU A 27 -5.86 -6.71 -2.51
CA LEU A 27 -4.95 -7.25 -1.49
C LEU A 27 -5.53 -7.08 -0.08
N ASP A 28 -6.07 -5.91 0.27
CA ASP A 28 -6.70 -5.68 1.58
C ASP A 28 -7.86 -6.65 1.81
N THR A 29 -8.72 -6.82 0.80
CA THR A 29 -9.89 -7.69 0.87
C THR A 29 -9.48 -9.16 1.07
N ALA A 30 -8.52 -9.65 0.27
CA ALA A 30 -8.01 -11.00 0.39
C ALA A 30 -7.35 -11.21 1.76
N TYR A 31 -6.47 -10.30 2.18
CA TYR A 31 -5.77 -10.40 3.45
C TYR A 31 -6.72 -10.43 4.66
N ARG A 32 -7.79 -9.63 4.66
CA ARG A 32 -8.78 -9.64 5.75
C ARG A 32 -9.49 -10.98 5.89
N SER A 33 -9.72 -11.68 4.77
CA SER A 33 -10.28 -13.03 4.79
C SER A 33 -9.31 -14.01 5.44
N ASP A 34 -8.05 -14.00 5.00
CA ASP A 34 -7.01 -14.91 5.51
C ASP A 34 -6.69 -14.65 7.00
N GLU A 35 -6.64 -13.37 7.41
CA GLU A 35 -6.47 -12.96 8.80
C GLU A 35 -7.59 -13.55 9.68
N ALA A 36 -8.84 -13.42 9.25
CA ALA A 36 -9.99 -13.92 9.99
C ALA A 36 -9.97 -15.44 10.13
N GLU A 37 -9.60 -16.16 9.07
CA GLU A 37 -9.45 -17.61 9.09
C GLU A 37 -8.34 -18.04 10.07
N LEU A 38 -7.17 -17.41 9.99
CA LEU A 38 -6.04 -17.73 10.87
C LEU A 38 -6.39 -17.49 12.34
N ARG A 39 -7.02 -16.36 12.66
CA ARG A 39 -7.51 -16.08 14.03
C ARG A 39 -8.52 -17.12 14.49
N GLY A 40 -9.41 -17.59 13.61
CA GLY A 40 -10.35 -18.68 13.88
C GLY A 40 -9.65 -19.99 14.23
N LEU A 41 -8.65 -20.38 13.43
CA LEU A 41 -7.86 -21.60 13.67
C LEU A 41 -7.10 -21.53 15.00
N LEU A 42 -6.50 -20.37 15.32
CA LEU A 42 -5.81 -20.16 16.59
C LEU A 42 -6.77 -20.23 17.79
N ALA A 43 -7.98 -19.69 17.64
CA ALA A 43 -9.00 -19.74 18.69
C ALA A 43 -9.54 -21.16 18.93
N SER A 44 -9.57 -22.01 17.89
CA SER A 44 -10.12 -23.38 17.97
C SER A 44 -9.33 -24.31 18.91
N ARG A 45 -8.04 -24.02 19.16
CA ARG A 45 -7.16 -24.79 20.06
C ARG A 45 -7.19 -26.31 19.83
N VAL A 46 -7.24 -26.74 18.57
CA VAL A 46 -7.29 -28.16 18.18
C VAL A 46 -6.13 -29.01 18.71
N TRP A 47 -5.05 -28.37 19.19
CA TRP A 47 -3.89 -29.01 19.83
C TRP A 47 -4.16 -29.52 21.26
N GLY A 48 -5.30 -29.18 21.87
CA GLY A 48 -5.70 -29.68 23.19
C GLY A 48 -4.93 -29.06 24.37
N THR A 49 -5.29 -29.48 25.59
CA THR A 49 -4.76 -28.94 26.86
C THR A 49 -3.76 -29.86 27.57
N GLY A 50 -3.44 -31.01 26.98
CA GLY A 50 -2.43 -31.92 27.52
C GLY A 50 -1.00 -31.40 27.31
N PRO A 51 0.02 -32.07 27.89
CA PRO A 51 1.41 -31.61 27.83
C PRO A 51 1.92 -31.35 26.40
N ALA A 52 1.53 -32.20 25.43
CA ALA A 52 1.87 -32.01 24.02
C ALA A 52 1.24 -30.75 23.41
N GLY A 53 -0.03 -30.47 23.72
CA GLY A 53 -0.73 -29.27 23.27
C GLY A 53 -0.15 -28.00 23.87
N THR A 54 0.23 -28.03 25.16
CA THR A 54 0.94 -26.92 25.80
C THR A 54 2.30 -26.66 25.17
N ALA A 55 3.09 -27.70 24.93
CA ALA A 55 4.41 -27.57 24.30
C ALA A 55 4.29 -27.00 22.88
N PHE A 56 3.32 -27.48 22.10
CA PHE A 56 3.01 -26.93 20.78
C PHE A 56 2.64 -25.44 20.86
N PHE A 57 1.72 -25.07 21.76
CA PHE A 57 1.31 -23.67 21.91
C PHE A 57 2.47 -22.76 22.32
N GLN A 58 3.35 -23.21 23.22
CA GLN A 58 4.54 -22.46 23.60
C GLN A 58 5.50 -22.27 22.42
N ALA A 59 5.71 -23.31 21.62
CA ALA A 59 6.52 -23.21 20.40
C ALA A 59 5.87 -22.29 19.36
N LEU A 60 4.55 -22.37 19.18
CA LEU A 60 3.79 -21.50 18.29
C LEU A 60 3.91 -20.03 18.70
N GLN A 61 3.88 -19.73 20.00
CA GLN A 61 4.02 -18.37 20.54
C GLN A 61 5.47 -17.87 20.59
N ALA A 62 6.46 -18.72 20.28
CA ALA A 62 7.86 -18.32 20.29
C ALA A 62 8.10 -17.17 19.29
N LEU A 63 9.02 -16.26 19.64
CA LEU A 63 9.39 -15.10 18.82
C LEU A 63 8.25 -14.10 18.50
N GLY A 64 7.17 -14.13 19.29
CA GLY A 64 6.01 -13.23 19.15
C GLY A 64 4.77 -13.91 18.59
N GLY A 65 4.93 -15.12 18.07
CA GLY A 65 3.82 -15.94 17.59
C GLY A 65 3.04 -15.35 16.41
N PRO A 66 1.90 -15.97 16.07
CA PRO A 66 1.10 -15.58 14.93
C PRO A 66 0.53 -14.16 15.04
N GLU A 67 0.24 -13.67 16.25
CA GLU A 67 -0.28 -12.30 16.44
C GLU A 67 0.72 -11.25 15.95
N ARG A 68 2.01 -11.40 16.27
CA ARG A 68 3.03 -10.47 15.75
C ARG A 68 3.09 -10.49 14.23
N TRP A 69 3.01 -11.68 13.63
CA TRP A 69 3.02 -11.81 12.17
C TRP A 69 1.80 -11.16 11.52
N LEU A 70 0.62 -11.29 12.14
CA LEU A 70 -0.60 -10.61 11.71
C LEU A 70 -0.48 -9.09 11.85
N ASP A 71 0.08 -8.59 12.95
CA ASP A 71 0.28 -7.15 13.17
C ASP A 71 1.25 -6.56 12.12
N ASP A 72 2.38 -7.22 11.88
CA ASP A 72 3.37 -6.81 10.88
C ASP A 72 2.77 -6.82 9.46
N THR A 73 1.92 -7.81 9.16
CA THR A 73 1.27 -7.91 7.86
C THR A 73 0.14 -6.89 7.69
N ASP A 74 -0.64 -6.59 8.74
CA ASP A 74 -1.65 -5.50 8.72
C ASP A 74 -0.98 -4.14 8.47
N ALA A 75 0.16 -3.89 9.11
CA ALA A 75 0.95 -2.70 8.87
C ALA A 75 1.41 -2.59 7.41
N LEU A 76 1.91 -3.68 6.84
CA LEU A 76 2.36 -3.74 5.44
C LEU A 76 1.20 -3.50 4.46
N VAL A 77 0.08 -4.19 4.62
CA VAL A 77 -1.11 -4.05 3.76
C VAL A 77 -1.67 -2.62 3.84
N ARG A 78 -1.69 -2.04 5.04
CA ARG A 78 -2.11 -0.65 5.25
C ARG A 78 -1.19 0.35 4.54
N ASP A 79 0.13 0.12 4.57
CA ASP A 79 1.09 0.99 3.90
C ASP A 79 1.02 0.87 2.37
N ILE A 80 0.82 -0.33 1.85
CA ILE A 80 0.53 -0.57 0.43
C ILE A 80 -0.72 0.21 0.01
N ASN A 81 -1.81 0.11 0.77
CA ASN A 81 -3.07 0.82 0.49
C ASN A 81 -2.95 2.35 0.49
N LYS A 82 -2.06 2.90 1.32
CA LYS A 82 -1.83 4.36 1.36
C LYS A 82 -0.94 4.85 0.22
N THR A 83 -0.16 3.96 -0.39
CA THR A 83 0.87 4.34 -1.37
C THR A 83 0.29 5.00 -2.64
N PRO A 84 -0.80 4.50 -3.27
CA PRO A 84 -1.40 5.14 -4.44
C PRO A 84 -1.78 6.61 -4.18
N THR A 85 -2.38 6.92 -3.03
CA THR A 85 -2.76 8.29 -2.67
C THR A 85 -1.53 9.18 -2.46
N LYS A 86 -0.47 8.65 -1.83
CA LYS A 86 0.81 9.36 -1.68
C LYS A 86 1.43 9.66 -3.04
N LEU A 87 1.41 8.69 -3.96
CA LEU A 87 1.92 8.85 -5.33
C LEU A 87 1.12 9.91 -6.11
N ARG A 88 -0.22 9.87 -6.09
CA ARG A 88 -1.04 10.91 -6.75
C ARG A 88 -0.68 12.31 -6.26
N ARG A 89 -0.52 12.46 -4.94
CA ARG A 89 -0.15 13.76 -4.35
C ARG A 89 1.24 14.20 -4.79
N ALA A 90 2.23 13.30 -4.75
CA ALA A 90 3.60 13.62 -5.15
C ALA A 90 3.68 14.03 -6.64
N VAL A 91 2.99 13.28 -7.52
CA VAL A 91 2.91 13.59 -8.96
C VAL A 91 2.19 14.92 -9.18
N GLY A 92 1.01 15.12 -8.57
CA GLY A 92 0.26 16.37 -8.71
C GLY A 92 1.04 17.60 -8.24
N ASN A 93 1.76 17.48 -7.12
CA ASN A 93 2.63 18.55 -6.63
C ASN A 93 3.78 18.86 -7.60
N SER A 94 4.38 17.83 -8.19
CA SER A 94 5.48 17.99 -9.15
C SER A 94 4.99 18.72 -10.41
N LEU A 95 3.88 18.26 -10.99
CA LEU A 95 3.26 18.90 -12.16
C LEU A 95 2.87 20.37 -11.89
N SER A 96 2.29 20.66 -10.72
CA SER A 96 1.96 22.03 -10.34
C SER A 96 3.19 22.91 -10.16
N THR A 97 4.30 22.35 -9.70
CA THR A 97 5.57 23.08 -9.55
C THR A 97 6.15 23.38 -10.93
N ASP A 98 6.13 22.42 -11.85
CA ASP A 98 6.57 22.59 -13.23
C ASP A 98 5.76 23.67 -13.95
N ASP A 99 4.43 23.66 -13.79
CA ASP A 99 3.54 24.70 -14.35
C ASP A 99 3.89 26.10 -13.80
N ALA A 100 4.16 26.21 -12.50
CA ALA A 100 4.54 27.48 -11.88
C ALA A 100 5.93 27.99 -12.35
N VAL A 101 6.89 27.10 -12.54
CA VAL A 101 8.22 27.44 -13.10
C VAL A 101 8.09 27.86 -14.55
N ALA A 102 7.31 27.15 -15.37
CA ALA A 102 7.07 27.50 -16.76
C ALA A 102 6.41 28.88 -16.88
N GLU A 103 5.43 29.19 -16.04
CA GLU A 103 4.78 30.50 -15.99
C GLU A 103 5.76 31.61 -15.55
N TYR A 104 6.57 31.34 -14.52
CA TYR A 104 7.61 32.28 -14.09
C TYR A 104 8.61 32.58 -15.21
N LEU A 105 9.12 31.55 -15.89
CA LEU A 105 10.06 31.72 -17.01
C LEU A 105 9.44 32.49 -18.17
N ALA A 106 8.19 32.18 -18.54
CA ALA A 106 7.46 32.91 -19.59
C ALA A 106 7.28 34.40 -19.24
N ARG A 107 7.01 34.72 -17.97
CA ARG A 107 6.92 36.12 -17.50
C ARG A 107 8.28 36.80 -17.43
N ALA A 108 9.33 36.11 -16.99
CA ALA A 108 10.67 36.66 -16.79
C ALA A 108 11.42 36.91 -18.10
N LEU A 109 11.19 36.07 -19.12
CA LEU A 109 11.89 36.16 -20.42
C LEU A 109 11.13 37.01 -21.45
N GLY A 110 9.83 37.28 -21.25
CA GLY A 110 8.98 38.09 -22.14
C GLY A 110 8.74 37.44 -23.52
N PRO A 111 7.68 37.83 -24.25
CA PRO A 111 7.55 37.45 -25.65
C PRO A 111 8.61 38.19 -26.47
N ALA A 112 9.33 37.45 -27.32
CA ALA A 112 10.18 38.03 -28.37
C ALA A 112 9.34 38.82 -29.38
#